data_AF-A0A855XZN8-F1
#
_entry.id   AF-A0A855XZN8-F1
#
_cell.length_a   1.000
_cell.length_b   1.000
_cell.length_c   1.000
_cell.angle_alpha   90.00
_cell.angle_beta   90.00
_cell.angle_gamma   90.00
#
_symmetry.space_group_name_H-M   'P 1'
#
loop_
_entity.id
_entity.type
_entity.pdbx_description
1 polymer ?
#
loop_
_entity_poly.entity_id
_entity_poly.type
_entity_poly.pdbx_seq_one_letter_code
_entity_poly.pdbx_strand_id
1 'polypeptide(L)'
;MIIEKVVFQADALLVNLDVEKLTPTEVVILHHAYIQNKPIMGVGLRVWEHVIEEMLSNRINDLERAVKHIRTHYTLISGSLNASPVVHR
;
A
#
# COMPACT_ATOMS: atom_id res chain seq x y z
N MET A 1 12.34 13.12 -5.20
CA MET A 1 11.05 13.48 -5.84
C MET A 1 9.89 13.34 -4.85
N ILE A 2 8.72 13.95 -5.06
CA ILE A 2 7.57 13.83 -4.11
C ILE A 2 7.09 12.36 -3.99
N ILE A 3 7.03 11.64 -5.11
CA ILE A 3 6.60 10.23 -5.15
C ILE A 3 7.45 9.34 -4.24
N GLU A 4 8.78 9.47 -4.30
CA GLU A 4 9.68 8.69 -3.46
C GLU A 4 9.43 8.93 -1.96
N LYS A 5 9.17 10.19 -1.56
CA LYS A 5 8.87 10.52 -0.17
C LYS A 5 7.54 9.91 0.28
N VAL A 6 6.52 9.95 -0.58
CA VAL A 6 5.20 9.37 -0.30
C VAL A 6 5.31 7.86 -0.15
N VAL A 7 5.97 7.17 -1.10
CA VAL A 7 6.17 5.71 -1.04
C VAL A 7 7.01 5.31 0.17
N PHE A 8 8.07 6.06 0.48
CA PHE A 8 8.92 5.78 1.62
C PHE A 8 8.15 5.84 2.95
N GLN A 9 7.29 6.85 3.11
CA GLN A 9 6.45 7.04 4.30
C GLN A 9 5.26 6.08 4.38
N ALA A 10 4.84 5.50 3.26
CA ALA A 10 3.73 4.56 3.25
C ALA A 10 4.12 3.21 3.87
N ASP A 11 3.26 2.65 4.71
CA ASP A 11 3.42 1.29 5.23
C ASP A 11 2.97 0.23 4.22
N ALA A 12 2.00 0.58 3.37
CA ALA A 12 1.48 -0.25 2.28
C ALA A 12 0.87 0.63 1.19
N LEU A 13 0.78 0.10 -0.03
CA LEU A 13 0.11 0.72 -1.17
C LEU A 13 -1.19 -0.04 -1.48
N LEU A 14 -2.28 0.70 -1.65
CA LEU A 14 -3.56 0.16 -2.11
C LEU A 14 -3.79 0.60 -3.56
N VAL A 15 -4.00 -0.35 -4.46
CA VAL A 15 -4.14 -0.10 -5.90
C VAL A 15 -5.49 -0.59 -6.39
N ASN A 16 -6.24 0.31 -7.04
CA ASN A 16 -7.48 -0.04 -7.71
C ASN A 16 -7.16 -0.67 -9.08
N LEU A 17 -7.56 -1.92 -9.26
CA LEU A 17 -7.32 -2.71 -10.46
C LEU A 17 -8.53 -2.70 -11.40
N ASP A 18 -9.70 -2.23 -10.97
CA ASP A 18 -10.90 -2.18 -11.82
C ASP A 18 -10.94 -0.96 -12.75
N VAL A 19 -9.85 -0.19 -12.81
CA VAL A 19 -9.64 0.87 -13.81
C VAL A 19 -9.29 0.29 -15.17
N GLU A 20 -9.57 1.03 -16.24
CA GLU A 20 -9.25 0.59 -17.61
C GLU A 20 -7.74 0.56 -17.88
N LYS A 21 -7.02 1.54 -17.34
CA LYS A 21 -5.58 1.71 -17.50
C LYS A 21 -4.98 2.39 -16.27
N LEU A 22 -3.73 2.05 -15.96
CA LEU A 22 -2.91 2.79 -15.02
C LEU A 22 -2.24 3.95 -15.75
N THR A 23 -2.20 5.10 -15.12
CA THR A 23 -1.42 6.24 -15.59
C THR A 23 0.08 5.97 -15.44
N PRO A 24 0.95 6.61 -16.24
CA PRO A 24 2.40 6.49 -16.06
C PRO A 24 2.86 6.82 -14.64
N THR A 25 2.22 7.77 -13.98
CA THR A 25 2.51 8.14 -12.59
C THR A 25 2.20 7.01 -11.62
N GLU A 26 1.06 6.33 -11.76
CA GLU A 26 0.68 5.18 -10.93
C GLU A 26 1.64 4.01 -11.13
N VAL A 27 2.07 3.74 -12.36
CA VAL A 27 3.07 2.72 -12.66
C VAL A 27 4.41 3.03 -11.98
N VAL A 28 4.84 4.31 -11.99
CA VAL A 28 6.07 4.73 -11.29
C VAL A 28 5.93 4.57 -9.77
N ILE A 29 4.77 4.91 -9.19
CA ILE A 29 4.50 4.72 -7.76
C ILE A 29 4.56 3.22 -7.40
N LEU A 30 3.90 2.37 -8.17
CA LEU A 30 3.91 0.90 -8.03
C LEU A 30 5.33 0.35 -8.08
N HIS A 31 6.09 0.72 -9.10
CA HIS A 31 7.47 0.29 -9.25
C HIS A 31 8.35 0.71 -8.07
N HIS A 32 8.22 1.97 -7.60
CA HIS A 32 8.96 2.44 -6.43
C HIS A 32 8.58 1.69 -5.15
N ALA A 33 7.30 1.35 -4.96
CA ALA A 33 6.85 0.56 -3.82
C ALA A 33 7.43 -0.86 -3.90
N TYR A 34 7.42 -1.48 -5.08
CA TYR A 34 7.95 -2.82 -5.32
C TYR A 34 9.44 -2.93 -4.98
N ILE A 35 10.28 -2.04 -5.52
CA ILE A 35 11.74 -2.08 -5.26
C ILE A 35 12.09 -1.78 -3.79
N GLN A 36 11.20 -1.10 -3.05
CA GLN A 36 11.36 -0.81 -1.63
C GLN A 36 10.76 -1.91 -0.73
N ASN A 37 10.31 -3.03 -1.31
CA ASN A 37 9.61 -4.12 -0.61
C ASN A 37 8.41 -3.64 0.21
N LYS A 38 7.72 -2.59 -0.26
CA LYS A 38 6.47 -2.13 0.36
C LYS A 38 5.35 -3.08 -0.05
N PRO A 39 4.49 -3.53 0.88
CA PRO A 39 3.31 -4.31 0.53
C PRO A 39 2.42 -3.58 -0.47
N ILE A 40 2.11 -4.20 -1.60
CA ILE A 40 1.19 -3.67 -2.61
C ILE A 40 -0.05 -4.55 -2.63
N MET A 41 -1.19 -3.98 -2.26
CA MET A 41 -2.48 -4.65 -2.28
C MET A 41 -3.29 -4.21 -3.49
N GLY A 42 -3.58 -5.15 -4.37
CA GLY A 42 -4.50 -4.96 -5.48
C GLY A 42 -5.96 -5.13 -5.05
N VAL A 43 -6.84 -4.23 -5.47
CA VAL A 43 -8.29 -4.31 -5.27
C VAL A 43 -8.99 -4.40 -6.61
N GLY A 44 -9.68 -5.49 -6.86
CA GLY A 44 -10.45 -5.69 -8.08
C GLY A 44 -10.18 -7.04 -8.74
N LEU A 45 -11.00 -7.35 -9.74
CA LEU A 45 -11.03 -8.65 -10.42
C LEU A 45 -10.39 -8.61 -11.80
N ARG A 46 -10.14 -7.42 -12.36
CA ARG A 46 -9.46 -7.29 -13.64
C ARG A 46 -8.07 -7.91 -13.56
N VAL A 47 -7.79 -8.79 -14.52
CA VAL A 47 -6.45 -9.37 -14.72
C VAL A 47 -5.60 -8.33 -15.45
N TRP A 48 -4.40 -8.09 -14.93
CA TRP A 48 -3.43 -7.19 -15.51
C TRP A 48 -2.30 -7.94 -16.19
N GLU A 49 -1.44 -7.20 -16.88
CA GLU A 49 -0.20 -7.72 -17.43
C GLU A 49 0.66 -8.36 -16.33
N HIS A 50 1.39 -9.41 -16.68
CA HIS A 50 2.16 -10.21 -15.72
C HIS A 50 3.08 -9.38 -14.82
N VAL A 51 3.68 -8.31 -15.38
CA VAL A 51 4.56 -7.40 -14.64
C VAL A 51 3.84 -6.68 -13.48
N ILE A 52 2.57 -6.30 -13.67
CA ILE A 52 1.79 -5.66 -12.61
C ILE A 52 1.38 -6.70 -11.57
N GLU A 53 1.00 -7.90 -12.02
CA GLU A 53 0.63 -9.00 -11.12
C GLU A 53 1.80 -9.42 -10.21
N GLU A 54 3.02 -9.48 -10.74
CA GLU A 54 4.23 -9.81 -9.98
C GLU A 54 4.53 -8.77 -8.89
N MET A 55 4.15 -7.51 -9.10
CA MET A 55 4.33 -6.46 -8.10
C MET A 55 3.34 -6.57 -6.93
N LEU A 56 2.23 -7.28 -7.08
CA LEU A 56 1.22 -7.39 -6.03
C LEU A 56 1.66 -8.38 -4.94
N SER A 57 1.61 -7.94 -3.69
CA SER A 57 1.79 -8.82 -2.53
C SER A 57 0.53 -9.63 -2.24
N ASN A 58 -0.64 -9.07 -2.53
CA ASN A 58 -1.94 -9.73 -2.37
C ASN A 58 -3.00 -9.06 -3.27
N ARG A 59 -4.07 -9.80 -3.57
CA ARG A 59 -5.24 -9.32 -4.30
C ARG A 59 -6.52 -9.62 -3.54
N ILE A 60 -7.38 -8.61 -3.43
CA ILE A 60 -8.70 -8.72 -2.83
C ILE A 60 -9.73 -8.19 -3.83
N ASN A 61 -10.88 -8.85 -3.92
CA ASN A 61 -11.92 -8.53 -4.90
C ASN A 61 -12.86 -7.39 -4.49
N ASP A 62 -12.73 -6.89 -3.28
CA ASP A 62 -13.65 -5.94 -2.66
C ASP A 62 -12.89 -4.93 -1.79
N LEU A 63 -13.25 -3.65 -1.91
CA LEU A 63 -12.57 -2.56 -1.21
C LEU A 63 -12.77 -2.65 0.31
N GLU A 64 -13.96 -3.01 0.78
CA GLU A 64 -14.23 -3.11 2.22
C GLU A 64 -13.36 -4.20 2.86
N ARG A 65 -13.27 -5.36 2.23
CA ARG A 65 -12.36 -6.45 2.63
C ARG A 65 -10.90 -6.04 2.55
N ALA A 66 -10.51 -5.28 1.53
CA ALA A 66 -9.15 -4.78 1.40
C ALA A 66 -8.78 -3.84 2.56
N VAL A 67 -9.65 -2.88 2.90
CA VAL A 67 -9.46 -1.99 4.05
C VAL A 67 -9.37 -2.78 5.35
N LYS A 68 -10.24 -3.78 5.55
CA LYS A 68 -10.18 -4.67 6.74
C LYS A 68 -8.86 -5.43 6.80
N HIS A 69 -8.38 -5.96 5.68
CA HIS A 69 -7.12 -6.68 5.61
C HIS A 69 -5.94 -5.76 5.97
N ILE A 70 -5.88 -4.57 5.38
CA ILE A 70 -4.83 -3.58 5.70
C ILE A 70 -4.85 -3.25 7.18
N ARG A 71 -6.02 -2.98 7.74
CA ARG A 71 -6.19 -2.64 9.16
C ARG A 71 -5.71 -3.74 10.11
N THR A 72 -5.76 -4.99 9.65
CA THR A 72 -5.42 -6.15 10.47
C THR A 72 -3.94 -6.51 10.35
N HIS A 73 -3.34 -6.34 9.16
CA HIS A 73 -2.02 -6.89 8.85
C HIS A 73 -0.92 -5.84 8.64
N TYR A 74 -1.27 -4.60 8.30
CA TYR A 74 -0.27 -3.57 7.96
C TYR A 74 -0.28 -2.35 8.90
N THR A 75 -1.32 -2.14 9.70
CA THR A 75 -1.38 -1.04 10.70
C THR A 75 -0.71 -1.36 12.03
N LEU A 76 0.34 -2.17 12.04
CA LEU A 76 1.21 -2.28 13.21
C LEU A 76 2.38 -1.30 13.03
N ILE A 77 2.42 -0.30 13.93
CA ILE A 77 3.51 0.66 14.19
C ILE A 77 3.33 2.08 13.58
N SER A 78 2.26 2.77 13.96
CA SER A 78 2.31 4.25 14.15
C SER A 78 2.17 4.65 15.63
N GLY A 79 2.24 3.68 16.54
CA GLY A 79 1.92 3.85 17.97
C GLY A 79 3.07 3.73 18.98
N SER A 80 4.35 3.62 18.57
CA SER A 80 5.46 3.38 19.52
C SER A 80 6.59 4.41 19.50
N LEU A 81 6.29 5.68 19.23
CA LEU A 81 7.21 6.80 19.52
C LEU A 81 6.39 8.01 20.01
N ASN A 82 5.78 7.90 21.19
CA ASN A 82 5.45 9.02 22.10
C ASN A 82 4.66 8.53 23.34
N ALA A 83 5.20 7.53 24.06
CA ALA A 83 4.82 7.35 25.46
C ALA A 83 5.77 8.22 26.31
N SER A 84 5.51 9.54 26.35
CA SER A 84 6.11 10.39 27.38
C SER A 84 5.45 10.03 28.72
N PRO A 85 6.20 9.70 29.78
CA PRO A 85 5.61 9.50 31.09
C PRO A 85 5.20 10.88 31.62
N VAL A 86 3.91 11.17 31.62
CA VAL A 86 3.39 12.29 32.41
C VAL A 86 3.51 11.86 33.87
N VAL A 87 4.61 12.27 34.50
CA VAL A 87 4.79 12.23 35.95
C VAL A 87 3.82 13.24 36.54
N HIS A 88 2.69 12.75 37.07
CA HIS A 88 1.89 13.55 37.98
C HIS A 88 2.65 13.70 39.31
N ARG A 89 3.15 14.91 39.57
CA ARG A 89 3.40 15.43 40.91
C ARG A 89 2.18 16.20 41.38
#